data_AF-A0ABD3V334-F1
#
_entry.id   AF-A0ABD3V334-F1
#
_cell.length_a   1.000
_cell.length_b   1.000
_cell.length_c   1.000
_cell.angle_alpha   90.00
_cell.angle_beta   90.00
_cell.angle_gamma   90.00
#
_symmetry.space_group_name_H-M   'P 1'
#
loop_
_entity.id
_entity.type
_entity.pdbx_description
1 polymer ?
#
loop_
_entity_poly.entity_id
_entity_poly.type
_entity_poly.pdbx_seq_one_letter_code
_entity_poly.pdbx_strand_id
1 'polypeptide(L)'
;MLSRSFINHAVYGKHATWQTQQYLLEDFLNFVNDSEKDILTKALQDFEQADTDDVMEVLEEHKGRRIPKKENVYQTVMEIADKELIQEPMFAIDTWAPHLTKMGLTSAELDKIYEKCKPTSKRVIIMIIFPSNMTESQKTVSKDLCKFVKELETNMIGTFLRFMTGSDIICTSKIEVTFDHLEGLSSHPVAHTCSGVLE
;
A
#
# COMPACT_ATOMS: atom_id res chain seq x y z
N MET A 1 -0.54 -2.45 4.48
CA MET A 1 -0.68 -3.92 4.71
C MET A 1 0.71 -4.52 4.83
N LEU A 2 0.92 -5.63 5.57
CA LEU A 2 2.20 -6.34 5.51
C LEU A 2 2.46 -6.84 4.09
N SER A 3 3.73 -6.86 3.67
CA SER A 3 4.12 -7.26 2.31
C SER A 3 3.65 -8.67 1.98
N ARG A 4 3.30 -8.92 0.72
CA ARG A 4 2.85 -10.24 0.27
C ARG A 4 3.95 -11.26 0.50
N SER A 5 5.20 -10.89 0.24
CA SER A 5 6.39 -11.73 0.39
C SER A 5 6.56 -12.18 1.83
N PHE A 6 6.38 -11.28 2.81
CA PHE A 6 6.42 -11.63 4.23
C PHE A 6 5.35 -12.67 4.59
N ILE A 7 4.10 -12.45 4.21
CA ILE A 7 3.00 -13.36 4.57
C ILE A 7 3.13 -14.70 3.83
N ASN A 8 3.53 -14.70 2.56
CA ASN A 8 3.81 -15.93 1.81
C ASN A 8 4.90 -16.75 2.51
N HIS A 9 6.00 -16.12 2.93
CA HIS A 9 7.05 -16.81 3.67
C HIS A 9 6.55 -17.36 5.00
N ALA A 10 5.72 -16.61 5.73
CA ALA A 10 5.16 -17.06 7.01
C ALA A 10 4.17 -18.22 6.86
N VAL A 11 3.35 -18.24 5.80
CA VAL A 11 2.34 -19.28 5.61
C VAL A 11 2.94 -20.56 5.02
N TYR A 12 3.82 -20.43 4.02
CA TYR A 12 4.32 -21.55 3.21
C TYR A 12 5.77 -21.93 3.51
N GLY A 13 6.49 -21.12 4.30
CA GLY A 13 7.89 -21.33 4.66
C GLY A 13 8.86 -21.18 3.48
N LYS A 14 10.09 -21.66 3.70
CA LYS A 14 11.20 -21.60 2.72
C LYS A 14 10.96 -22.40 1.44
N HIS A 15 9.89 -23.19 1.35
CA HIS A 15 9.56 -23.98 0.16
C HIS A 15 8.79 -23.17 -0.89
N ALA A 16 8.33 -21.96 -0.56
CA ALA A 16 7.64 -21.05 -1.48
C ALA A 16 8.57 -19.98 -2.08
N THR A 17 9.82 -20.35 -2.41
CA THR A 17 10.82 -19.42 -2.95
C THR A 17 10.34 -18.73 -4.20
N TRP A 18 9.74 -19.45 -5.15
CA TRP A 18 9.22 -18.86 -6.39
C TRP A 18 8.06 -17.87 -6.12
N GLN A 19 7.08 -18.22 -5.28
CA GLN A 19 5.93 -17.35 -4.98
C GLN A 19 6.37 -16.10 -4.22
N THR A 20 7.32 -16.24 -3.29
CA THR A 20 7.89 -15.11 -2.56
C THR A 20 8.65 -14.19 -3.51
N GLN A 21 9.47 -14.74 -4.40
CA GLN A 21 10.23 -13.98 -5.39
C GLN A 21 9.34 -13.22 -6.38
N GLN A 22 8.16 -13.74 -6.71
CA GLN A 22 7.21 -13.09 -7.63
C GLN A 22 6.77 -11.71 -7.11
N TYR A 23 6.52 -11.59 -5.81
CA TYR A 23 6.01 -10.36 -5.20
C TYR A 23 7.11 -9.47 -4.62
N LEU A 24 8.31 -10.02 -4.43
CA LEU A 24 9.38 -9.38 -3.66
C LEU A 24 9.78 -8.02 -4.22
N LEU A 25 9.92 -7.91 -5.53
CA LEU A 25 10.29 -6.65 -6.16
C LEU A 25 9.20 -5.59 -5.97
N GLU A 26 7.94 -5.93 -6.22
CA GLU A 26 6.81 -5.01 -6.05
C GLU A 26 6.67 -4.58 -4.59
N ASP A 27 6.78 -5.53 -3.66
CA ASP A 27 6.72 -5.25 -2.23
C ASP A 27 7.86 -4.33 -1.79
N PHE A 28 9.08 -4.51 -2.31
CA PHE A 28 10.22 -3.66 -1.99
C PHE A 28 10.07 -2.25 -2.56
N LEU A 29 9.63 -2.14 -3.82
CA LEU A 29 9.31 -0.84 -4.43
C LEU A 29 8.15 -0.12 -3.71
N ASN A 30 7.30 -0.83 -2.96
CA ASN A 30 6.27 -0.23 -2.11
C ASN A 30 6.72 0.00 -0.66
N PHE A 31 7.87 -0.53 -0.26
CA PHE A 31 8.46 -0.38 1.07
C PHE A 31 9.34 0.88 1.16
N VAL A 32 10.12 1.12 0.11
CA VAL A 32 10.95 2.32 -0.06
C VAL A 32 10.08 3.57 -0.23
N ASN A 33 10.66 4.75 -0.04
CA ASN A 33 9.93 6.01 -0.23
C ASN A 33 9.69 6.30 -1.72
N ASP A 34 8.77 7.23 -2.03
CA ASP A 34 8.38 7.53 -3.42
C ASP A 34 9.57 7.97 -4.30
N SER A 35 10.54 8.70 -3.74
CA SER A 35 11.74 9.14 -4.47
C SER A 35 12.65 7.96 -4.81
N GLU A 36 12.97 7.12 -3.82
CA GLU A 36 13.75 5.89 -3.99
C GLU A 36 13.08 4.94 -5.00
N LYS A 37 11.76 4.79 -4.88
CA LYS A 37 10.96 3.96 -5.80
C LYS A 37 11.11 4.43 -7.24
N ASP A 38 11.02 5.72 -7.50
CA ASP A 38 11.15 6.29 -8.83
C ASP A 38 12.55 6.07 -9.40
N ILE A 39 13.59 6.28 -8.59
CA ILE A 39 15.00 6.04 -8.96
C ILE A 39 15.20 4.56 -9.34
N LEU A 40 14.80 3.65 -8.45
CA LEU A 40 14.95 2.21 -8.65
C LEU A 40 14.12 1.73 -9.85
N THR A 41 12.88 2.22 -10.01
CA THR A 41 12.03 1.84 -11.14
C THR A 41 12.66 2.24 -12.47
N LYS A 42 13.21 3.45 -12.57
CA LYS A 42 13.94 3.90 -13.77
C LYS A 42 15.16 3.01 -14.04
N ALA A 43 15.98 2.76 -13.02
CA ALA A 43 17.19 1.95 -13.15
C ALA A 43 16.90 0.49 -13.55
N LEU A 44 15.80 -0.08 -13.08
CA LEU A 44 15.37 -1.44 -13.43
C LEU A 44 14.77 -1.52 -14.84
N GLN A 45 14.19 -0.44 -15.36
CA GLN A 45 13.63 -0.38 -16.72
C GLN A 45 14.71 -0.09 -17.77
N ASP A 46 15.52 0.94 -17.53
CA ASP A 46 16.61 1.36 -18.41
C ASP A 46 17.75 1.97 -17.60
N PHE A 47 18.69 1.11 -17.19
CA PHE A 47 19.85 1.51 -16.39
C PHE A 47 20.74 2.54 -17.09
N GLU A 48 20.79 2.57 -18.43
CA GLU A 48 21.67 3.48 -19.17
C GLU A 48 21.17 4.93 -19.15
N GLN A 49 19.89 5.13 -18.90
CA GLN A 49 19.26 6.45 -18.76
C GLN A 49 19.06 6.88 -17.31
N ALA A 50 19.32 5.98 -16.35
CA ALA A 50 19.22 6.28 -14.94
C ALA A 50 20.47 7.02 -14.43
N ASP A 51 20.27 7.91 -13.47
CA ASP A 51 21.39 8.54 -12.77
C ASP A 51 22.06 7.49 -11.87
N THR A 52 23.31 7.16 -12.17
CA THR A 52 24.04 6.10 -11.46
C THR A 52 24.41 6.54 -10.04
N ASP A 53 24.62 7.83 -9.81
CA ASP A 53 24.97 8.34 -8.48
C ASP A 53 23.75 8.25 -7.56
N ASP A 54 22.56 8.66 -8.04
CA ASP A 54 21.29 8.49 -7.32
C ASP A 54 21.01 7.02 -7.00
N VAL A 55 21.20 6.11 -7.98
CA VAL A 55 20.99 4.67 -7.76
C VAL A 55 21.98 4.13 -6.73
N MET A 56 23.23 4.57 -6.77
CA MET A 56 24.24 4.14 -5.80
C MET A 56 23.88 4.61 -4.40
N GLU A 57 23.46 5.87 -4.23
CA GLU A 57 23.02 6.43 -2.95
C GLU A 57 21.88 5.60 -2.34
N VAL A 58 20.81 5.35 -3.10
CA VAL A 58 19.69 4.53 -2.64
C VAL A 58 20.15 3.13 -2.21
N LEU A 59 20.98 2.47 -3.04
CA LEU A 59 21.45 1.12 -2.70
C LEU A 59 22.33 1.13 -1.44
N GLU A 60 23.16 2.16 -1.22
CA GLU A 60 24.00 2.30 -0.04
C GLU A 60 23.18 2.51 1.25
N GLU A 61 22.11 3.30 1.19
CA GLU A 61 21.18 3.49 2.31
C GLU A 61 20.57 2.16 2.79
N HIS A 62 20.27 1.27 1.84
CA HIS A 62 19.81 -0.10 2.10
C HIS A 62 20.95 -1.11 2.33
N LYS A 63 22.16 -0.62 2.66
CA LYS A 63 23.38 -1.41 2.96
C LYS A 63 23.82 -2.31 1.79
N GLY A 64 23.48 -1.95 0.56
CA GLY A 64 24.04 -2.50 -0.67
C GLY A 64 25.53 -2.21 -0.74
N ARG A 65 26.32 -3.22 -1.12
CA ARG A 65 27.81 -3.12 -1.20
C ARG A 65 28.36 -3.31 -2.60
N ARG A 66 27.48 -3.55 -3.58
CA ARG A 66 27.86 -3.79 -4.96
C ARG A 66 27.63 -2.51 -5.75
N ILE A 67 28.62 -2.16 -6.57
CA ILE A 67 28.49 -1.07 -7.54
C ILE A 67 27.41 -1.48 -8.56
N PRO A 68 26.34 -0.67 -8.72
CA PRO A 68 25.27 -0.98 -9.65
C PRO A 68 25.76 -0.90 -11.09
N LYS A 69 25.32 -1.85 -11.90
CA LYS A 69 25.55 -1.96 -13.34
C LYS A 69 24.31 -2.54 -14.00
N LYS A 70 24.15 -2.31 -15.29
CA LYS A 70 23.05 -2.88 -16.09
C LYS A 70 22.89 -4.38 -15.91
N GLU A 71 23.98 -5.12 -15.78
CA GLU A 71 23.97 -6.59 -15.65
C GLU A 71 23.59 -7.07 -14.24
N ASN A 72 23.71 -6.23 -13.21
CA ASN A 72 23.60 -6.65 -11.82
C ASN A 72 22.54 -5.90 -11.01
N VAL A 73 21.96 -4.79 -11.53
CA VAL A 73 21.07 -3.91 -10.76
C VAL A 73 19.85 -4.66 -10.26
N TYR A 74 19.20 -5.44 -11.13
CA TYR A 74 18.05 -6.27 -10.77
C TYR A 74 18.38 -7.23 -9.63
N GLN A 75 19.48 -7.98 -9.78
CA GLN A 75 19.90 -8.96 -8.78
C GLN A 75 20.28 -8.29 -7.46
N THR A 76 20.91 -7.11 -7.52
CA THR A 76 21.29 -6.34 -6.33
C THR A 76 20.06 -5.86 -5.57
N VAL A 77 19.05 -5.32 -6.27
CA VAL A 77 17.77 -4.91 -5.67
C VAL A 77 17.05 -6.12 -5.06
N MET A 78 17.02 -7.27 -5.74
CA MET A 78 16.37 -8.47 -5.21
C MET A 78 17.07 -9.02 -3.95
N GLU A 79 18.41 -8.97 -3.90
CA GLU A 79 19.17 -9.37 -2.71
C GLU A 79 18.89 -8.45 -1.51
N ILE A 80 18.79 -7.13 -1.75
CA ILE A 80 18.40 -6.16 -0.73
C ILE A 80 16.97 -6.41 -0.25
N ALA A 81 16.04 -6.59 -1.19
CA ALA A 81 14.64 -6.84 -0.89
C ALA A 81 14.46 -8.11 -0.03
N ASP A 82 15.13 -9.21 -0.38
CA ASP A 82 15.08 -10.46 0.39
C ASP A 82 15.63 -10.23 1.81
N LYS A 83 16.75 -9.52 1.91
CA LYS A 83 17.35 -9.19 3.20
C LYS A 83 16.39 -8.38 4.09
N GLU A 84 15.85 -7.28 3.60
CA GLU A 84 15.06 -6.36 4.43
C GLU A 84 13.64 -6.86 4.69
N LEU A 85 12.99 -7.47 3.69
CA LEU A 85 11.59 -7.88 3.84
C LEU A 85 11.42 -9.29 4.42
N ILE A 86 12.45 -10.14 4.34
CA ILE A 86 12.39 -11.54 4.78
C ILE A 86 13.43 -11.84 5.88
N GLN A 87 14.72 -11.59 5.64
CA GLN A 87 15.78 -12.03 6.54
C GLN A 87 15.82 -11.21 7.84
N GLU A 88 15.74 -9.88 7.77
CA GLU A 88 15.73 -9.01 8.94
C GLU A 88 14.49 -9.24 9.85
N PRO A 89 13.26 -9.38 9.32
CA PRO A 89 12.09 -9.69 10.13
C PRO A 89 11.87 -11.21 10.35
N MET A 90 12.84 -12.07 10.07
CA MET A 90 12.70 -13.54 10.15
C MET A 90 12.20 -14.01 11.51
N PHE A 91 12.63 -13.37 12.60
CA PHE A 91 12.12 -13.68 13.95
C PHE A 91 10.60 -13.49 14.08
N ALA A 92 10.06 -12.41 13.49
CA ALA A 92 8.62 -12.16 13.49
C ALA A 92 7.89 -13.20 12.62
N ILE A 93 8.45 -13.52 11.44
CA ILE A 93 7.94 -14.57 10.56
C ILE A 93 7.85 -15.91 11.29
N ASP A 94 8.94 -16.34 11.94
CA ASP A 94 9.02 -17.61 12.66
C ASP A 94 8.02 -17.65 13.84
N THR A 95 7.81 -16.51 14.50
CA THR A 95 6.82 -16.38 15.57
C THR A 95 5.39 -16.52 15.05
N TRP A 96 5.10 -16.00 13.86
CA TRP A 96 3.75 -15.95 13.30
C TRP A 96 3.38 -17.22 12.51
N ALA A 97 4.36 -17.88 11.90
CA ALA A 97 4.16 -19.04 11.05
C ALA A 97 3.29 -20.14 11.69
N PRO A 98 3.49 -20.57 12.96
CA PRO A 98 2.65 -21.59 13.58
C PRO A 98 1.18 -21.23 13.69
N HIS A 99 0.84 -19.94 13.67
CA HIS A 99 -0.53 -19.43 13.73
C HIS A 99 -1.11 -19.28 12.32
N LEU A 100 -0.34 -18.73 11.40
CA LEU A 100 -0.77 -18.48 10.02
C LEU A 100 -0.93 -19.77 9.22
N THR A 101 -0.02 -20.74 9.36
CA THR A 101 -0.13 -22.04 8.67
C THR A 101 -1.39 -22.82 9.11
N LYS A 102 -1.85 -22.65 10.36
CA LYS A 102 -3.10 -23.28 10.86
C LYS A 102 -4.35 -22.75 10.17
N MET A 103 -4.29 -21.56 9.57
CA MET A 103 -5.42 -21.01 8.82
C MET A 103 -5.65 -21.76 7.50
N GLY A 104 -4.67 -22.55 7.03
CA GLY A 104 -4.81 -23.39 5.84
C GLY A 104 -5.04 -22.61 4.55
N LEU A 105 -4.65 -21.33 4.52
CA LEU A 105 -4.83 -20.46 3.36
C LEU A 105 -3.98 -20.96 2.19
N THR A 106 -4.60 -21.07 1.03
CA THR A 106 -3.90 -21.31 -0.25
C THR A 106 -3.38 -20.00 -0.84
N SER A 107 -2.39 -20.09 -1.75
CA SER A 107 -1.82 -18.91 -2.41
C SER A 107 -2.90 -18.07 -3.09
N ALA A 108 -3.84 -18.74 -3.77
CA ALA A 108 -4.94 -18.07 -4.45
C ALA A 108 -5.93 -17.38 -3.50
N GLU A 109 -6.13 -17.91 -2.29
CA GLU A 109 -6.95 -17.25 -1.27
C GLU A 109 -6.25 -16.03 -0.70
N LEU A 110 -4.93 -16.13 -0.47
CA LEU A 110 -4.13 -15.01 -0.03
C LEU A 110 -4.15 -13.87 -1.07
N ASP A 111 -3.96 -14.19 -2.34
CA ASP A 111 -4.06 -13.21 -3.43
C ASP A 111 -5.43 -12.51 -3.44
N LYS A 112 -6.52 -13.28 -3.27
CA LYS A 112 -7.87 -12.71 -3.15
C LYS A 112 -8.01 -11.76 -1.96
N ILE A 113 -7.37 -12.05 -0.83
CA ILE A 113 -7.38 -11.16 0.35
C ILE A 113 -6.68 -9.84 0.02
N TYR A 114 -5.47 -9.89 -0.55
CA TYR A 114 -4.74 -8.69 -0.93
C TYR A 114 -5.49 -7.87 -1.99
N GLU A 115 -6.03 -8.53 -3.01
CA GLU A 115 -6.88 -7.86 -4.00
C GLU A 115 -8.13 -7.26 -3.36
N LYS A 116 -8.71 -7.89 -2.33
CA LYS A 116 -9.85 -7.33 -1.61
C LYS A 116 -9.49 -6.08 -0.79
N CYS A 117 -8.25 -6.00 -0.30
CA CYS A 117 -7.77 -4.85 0.46
C CYS A 117 -7.31 -3.67 -0.42
N LYS A 118 -7.01 -3.90 -1.70
CA LYS A 118 -6.53 -2.86 -2.61
C LYS A 118 -7.57 -1.75 -2.84
N PRO A 119 -7.27 -0.49 -2.48
CA PRO A 119 -8.19 0.61 -2.69
C PRO A 119 -8.24 1.00 -4.17
N THR A 120 -9.42 1.38 -4.64
CA THR A 120 -9.63 2.01 -5.95
C THR A 120 -10.73 3.06 -5.80
N SER A 121 -10.75 4.08 -6.65
CA SER A 121 -11.78 5.13 -6.59
C SER A 121 -13.19 4.54 -6.56
N LYS A 122 -13.46 3.53 -7.40
CA LYS A 122 -14.76 2.84 -7.44
C LYS A 122 -15.11 2.19 -6.10
N ARG A 123 -14.16 1.51 -5.46
CA ARG A 123 -14.40 0.80 -4.19
C ARG A 123 -14.58 1.78 -3.03
N VAL A 124 -13.74 2.81 -2.97
CA VAL A 124 -13.84 3.86 -1.96
C VAL A 124 -15.19 4.56 -2.06
N ILE A 125 -15.65 4.92 -3.26
CA ILE A 125 -16.97 5.56 -3.44
C ILE A 125 -18.12 4.67 -2.98
N ILE A 126 -18.07 3.36 -3.24
CA ILE A 126 -19.11 2.42 -2.78
C ILE A 126 -19.16 2.34 -1.26
N MET A 127 -18.04 2.57 -0.57
CA MET A 127 -17.98 2.56 0.89
C MET A 127 -18.57 3.82 1.51
N ILE A 128 -18.64 4.94 0.78
CA ILE A 128 -19.15 6.21 1.31
C ILE A 128 -20.68 6.16 1.36
N ILE A 129 -21.23 6.28 2.58
CA ILE A 129 -22.66 6.22 2.86
C ILE A 129 -23.14 7.60 3.28
N PHE A 130 -24.02 8.20 2.46
CA PHE A 130 -24.63 9.50 2.73
C PHE A 130 -25.96 9.36 3.48
N PRO A 131 -26.41 10.40 4.21
CA PRO A 131 -27.72 10.41 4.85
C PRO A 131 -28.87 10.28 3.84
N SER A 132 -29.96 9.62 4.23
CA SER A 132 -31.12 9.43 3.33
C SER A 132 -31.87 10.74 3.04
N ASN A 133 -31.89 11.66 4.00
CA ASN A 133 -32.53 12.96 3.88
C ASN A 133 -31.44 14.03 3.81
N MET A 134 -31.32 14.68 2.65
CA MET A 134 -30.32 15.73 2.40
C MET A 134 -30.97 16.97 1.77
N THR A 135 -30.47 18.14 2.16
CA THR A 135 -30.77 19.41 1.47
C THR A 135 -30.15 19.42 0.06
N GLU A 136 -30.55 20.35 -0.80
CA GLU A 136 -29.95 20.50 -2.14
C GLU A 136 -28.45 20.84 -2.09
N SER A 137 -28.03 21.60 -1.07
CA SER A 137 -26.61 21.89 -0.83
C SER A 137 -25.85 20.61 -0.45
N GLN A 138 -26.37 19.83 0.49
CA GLN A 138 -25.76 18.55 0.90
C GLN A 138 -25.69 17.56 -0.27
N LYS A 139 -26.73 17.46 -1.10
CA LYS A 139 -26.69 16.63 -2.32
C LYS A 139 -25.62 17.06 -3.30
N THR A 140 -25.37 18.37 -3.42
CA THR A 140 -24.29 18.91 -4.25
C THR A 140 -22.93 18.49 -3.70
N VAL A 141 -22.71 18.70 -2.39
CA VAL A 141 -21.46 18.28 -1.72
C VAL A 141 -21.21 16.78 -1.85
N SER A 142 -22.24 15.93 -1.69
CA SER A 142 -22.10 14.48 -1.87
C SER A 142 -21.64 14.10 -3.29
N LYS A 143 -22.17 14.79 -4.31
CA LYS A 143 -21.75 14.59 -5.71
C LYS A 143 -20.31 15.05 -5.92
N ASP A 144 -19.94 16.20 -5.37
CA ASP A 144 -18.60 16.76 -5.48
C ASP A 144 -17.56 15.90 -4.77
N LEU A 145 -17.87 15.36 -3.58
CA LEU A 145 -17.01 14.39 -2.90
C LEU A 145 -16.80 13.13 -3.76
N CYS A 146 -17.88 12.57 -4.32
CA CYS A 146 -17.76 11.41 -5.19
C CYS A 146 -16.95 11.73 -6.46
N LYS A 147 -17.08 12.93 -7.01
CA LYS A 147 -16.31 13.39 -8.17
C LYS A 147 -14.83 13.54 -7.80
N PHE A 148 -14.52 14.17 -6.68
CA PHE A 148 -13.17 14.31 -6.15
C PHE A 148 -12.48 12.94 -6.05
N VAL A 149 -13.13 11.95 -5.44
CA VAL A 149 -12.55 10.59 -5.31
C VAL A 149 -12.33 9.91 -6.67
N LYS A 150 -13.18 10.19 -7.68
CA LYS A 150 -12.98 9.67 -9.05
C LYS A 150 -11.79 10.31 -9.75
N GLU A 151 -11.51 11.57 -9.47
CA GLU A 151 -10.48 12.38 -10.14
C GLU A 151 -9.12 12.31 -9.43
N LEU A 152 -9.06 11.73 -8.22
CA LEU A 152 -7.82 11.46 -7.52
C LEU A 152 -6.88 10.55 -8.34
N GLU A 153 -5.60 10.92 -8.35
CA GLU A 153 -4.54 10.09 -8.89
C GLU A 153 -4.44 8.76 -8.10
N THR A 154 -4.00 7.70 -8.77
CA THR A 154 -3.97 6.33 -8.21
C THR A 154 -3.16 6.24 -6.91
N ASN A 155 -2.03 6.95 -6.82
CA ASN A 155 -1.19 7.06 -5.63
C ASN A 155 -1.87 7.82 -4.47
N MET A 156 -2.81 8.72 -4.76
CA MET A 156 -3.50 9.53 -3.75
C MET A 156 -4.74 8.84 -3.15
N ILE A 157 -5.26 7.79 -3.79
CA ILE A 157 -6.42 7.04 -3.26
C ILE A 157 -6.11 6.42 -1.90
N GLY A 158 -4.93 5.82 -1.72
CA GLY A 158 -4.51 5.25 -0.44
C GLY A 158 -4.39 6.32 0.64
N THR A 159 -3.81 7.48 0.30
CA THR A 159 -3.71 8.63 1.21
C THR A 159 -5.07 9.15 1.64
N PHE A 160 -6.02 9.26 0.71
CA PHE A 160 -7.38 9.68 1.01
C PHE A 160 -8.13 8.66 1.90
N LEU A 161 -7.98 7.37 1.62
CA LEU A 161 -8.55 6.32 2.47
C LEU A 161 -7.95 6.34 3.89
N ARG A 162 -6.64 6.61 4.00
CA ARG A 162 -5.93 6.74 5.28
C ARG A 162 -6.44 7.92 6.09
N PHE A 163 -6.74 9.04 5.43
CA PHE A 163 -7.39 10.18 6.09
C PHE A 163 -8.72 9.75 6.73
N MET A 164 -9.58 9.03 6.01
CA MET A 164 -10.90 8.64 6.52
C MET A 164 -10.89 7.47 7.53
N THR A 165 -9.93 6.55 7.43
CA THR A 165 -9.98 5.26 8.14
C THR A 165 -8.75 4.95 8.99
N GLY A 166 -7.71 5.79 8.93
CA GLY A 166 -6.40 5.50 9.52
C GLY A 166 -5.60 4.43 8.77
N SER A 167 -6.13 3.89 7.66
CA SER A 167 -5.47 2.86 6.86
C SER A 167 -5.46 3.20 5.38
N ASP A 168 -4.35 2.90 4.71
CA ASP A 168 -4.19 3.03 3.26
C ASP A 168 -4.80 1.85 2.47
N ILE A 169 -5.35 0.86 3.17
CA ILE A 169 -6.04 -0.30 2.61
C ILE A 169 -7.49 -0.37 3.07
N ILE A 170 -8.32 -1.11 2.33
CA ILE A 170 -9.71 -1.34 2.71
C ILE A 170 -9.75 -2.33 3.89
N CYS A 171 -10.01 -1.80 5.08
CA CYS A 171 -10.20 -2.56 6.32
C CYS A 171 -11.59 -2.40 6.95
N THR A 172 -12.43 -1.49 6.43
CA THR A 172 -13.83 -1.26 6.85
C THR A 172 -14.79 -1.52 5.69
N SER A 173 -16.07 -1.77 6.01
CA SER A 173 -17.13 -1.97 5.03
C SER A 173 -17.82 -0.67 4.61
N LYS A 174 -17.79 0.37 5.44
CA LYS A 174 -18.47 1.65 5.20
C LYS A 174 -17.75 2.83 5.85
N ILE A 175 -18.01 4.00 5.30
CA ILE A 175 -17.62 5.32 5.81
C ILE A 175 -18.88 6.18 5.77
N GLU A 176 -19.42 6.54 6.93
CA GLU A 176 -20.64 7.34 7.03
C GLU A 176 -20.31 8.82 6.92
N VAL A 177 -21.02 9.53 6.05
CA VAL A 177 -20.90 10.99 5.92
C VAL A 177 -21.97 11.64 6.75
N THR A 178 -21.57 12.53 7.63
CA THR A 178 -22.45 13.42 8.38
C THR A 178 -22.22 14.85 7.92
N PHE A 179 -23.24 15.69 8.04
CA PHE A 179 -23.15 17.10 7.66
C PHE A 179 -23.41 17.93 8.90
N ASP A 180 -22.34 18.47 9.48
CA ASP A 180 -22.45 19.36 10.62
C ASP A 180 -22.37 20.83 10.19
N HIS A 181 -23.03 21.70 10.95
CA HIS A 181 -22.93 23.14 10.76
C HIS A 181 -21.60 23.63 11.38
N LEU A 182 -20.53 23.51 10.60
CA LEU A 182 -19.22 24.00 10.98
C LEU A 182 -19.09 25.48 10.57
N GLU A 183 -19.03 26.38 11.55
CA GLU A 183 -18.80 27.82 11.33
C GLU A 183 -17.33 28.19 11.62
N GLY A 184 -16.80 29.19 10.88
CA GLY A 184 -15.48 29.75 11.14
C GLY A 184 -14.30 28.84 10.77
N LEU A 185 -13.26 28.79 11.61
CA LEU A 185 -12.01 28.02 11.37
C LEU A 185 -12.22 26.49 11.35
N SER A 186 -13.40 26.01 11.72
CA SER A 186 -13.79 24.60 11.72
C SER A 186 -14.26 24.10 10.34
N SER A 187 -14.12 24.87 9.27
CA SER A 187 -14.66 24.58 7.93
C SER A 187 -13.88 23.52 7.11
N HIS A 188 -13.23 22.56 7.76
CA HIS A 188 -12.46 21.51 7.09
C HIS A 188 -13.06 20.15 7.40
N PRO A 189 -13.03 19.18 6.46
CA PRO A 189 -13.52 17.83 6.74
C PRO A 189 -12.80 17.21 7.93
N VAL A 190 -13.55 16.52 8.81
CA VAL A 190 -13.01 15.82 9.98
C VAL A 190 -13.31 14.34 9.86
N ALA A 191 -12.27 13.52 9.97
CA ALA A 191 -12.40 12.06 9.91
C ALA A 191 -12.28 11.45 11.30
N HIS A 192 -13.31 10.70 11.71
CA HIS A 192 -13.30 9.86 12.90
C HIS A 192 -12.93 8.44 12.49
N THR A 193 -11.62 8.18 12.42
CA THR A 193 -11.07 6.95 11.84
C THR A 193 -11.54 5.66 12.53
N CYS A 194 -11.77 5.69 13.85
CA CYS A 194 -12.24 4.52 14.60
C CYS A 194 -13.73 4.21 14.39
N SER A 195 -14.57 5.22 14.18
CA SER A 195 -16.01 5.05 13.93
C SER A 195 -16.34 4.97 12.44
N GLY A 196 -15.40 5.33 11.56
CA GLY A 196 -15.61 5.38 10.12
C GLY A 196 -16.59 6.48 9.73
N VAL A 197 -16.45 7.66 10.32
CA VAL A 197 -17.31 8.83 10.04
C VAL A 197 -16.47 9.94 9.40
N LEU A 198 -17.03 10.59 8.39
CA LEU A 198 -16.52 11.81 7.77
C LEU A 198 -17.54 12.94 7.98
N GLU A 199 -17.15 13.95 8.77
CA GLU A 199 -17.89 15.18 9.08
C GLU A 199 -17.46 16.33 8.18
#